data_AF-A0A1V9W726-F1
#
_entry.id   AF-A0A1V9W726-F1
#
_cell.length_a   1.000
_cell.length_b   1.000
_cell.length_c   1.000
_cell.angle_alpha   90.00
_cell.angle_beta   90.00
_cell.angle_gamma   90.00
#
_symmetry.space_group_name_H-M   'P 1'
#
loop_
_entity.id
_entity.type
_entity.pdbx_description
1 polymer ?
#
loop_
_entity_poly.entity_id
_entity_poly.type
_entity_poly.pdbx_seq_one_letter_code
_entity_poly.pdbx_strand_id
1 'polypeptide(L)'
;MDFEKYITNELKRKAGTIEPNTNLENKVQTSFHKYQQMKNKGKTSMKKKLLLGFVAAAVLIPTGTFAGTTIIDQIIGTPEEAKKDMGMSEDGYTRLMERTEVAKNLFAKEDLEKYVELLQETYHFYKKVSVVENGERKHTAIGSLSADEEKRDSEVMEELNKYEKKIDQHFTYTFEQAEQIAGFPIKRPSYIPKDHVLISEEAKADATIGKPRPLITMRYEDRNVKKKPSTSNAELGFTIHQLEIHQDDKKDYFIEEPFDKATEKGPNFYKDIKTYKLKGYDITFGEYKESNVRAMKIVVPAKEGRNAYQVYINDSMLSKKELEKVLISVVE
;
A
#
# COMPACT_ATOMS: atom_id res chain seq x y z
N MET A 1 30.20 26.30 8.57
CA MET A 1 29.87 26.11 7.13
C MET A 1 29.42 24.68 6.99
N ASP A 2 28.17 24.47 6.60
CA ASP A 2 27.55 23.14 6.52
C ASP A 2 27.92 22.50 5.18
N PHE A 3 28.89 21.59 5.22
CA PHE A 3 29.51 20.98 4.05
C PHE A 3 28.51 20.09 3.29
N GLU A 4 27.60 19.41 3.98
CA GLU A 4 26.54 18.61 3.36
C GLU A 4 25.54 19.50 2.62
N LYS A 5 25.17 20.63 3.24
CA LYS A 5 24.28 21.61 2.60
C LYS A 5 24.94 22.25 1.38
N TYR A 6 26.25 22.52 1.45
CA TYR A 6 27.02 23.03 0.32
C TYR A 6 27.08 22.00 -0.82
N ILE A 7 27.43 20.75 -0.54
CA ILE A 7 27.48 19.69 -1.56
C ILE A 7 26.10 19.44 -2.16
N THR A 8 25.04 19.40 -1.35
CA THR A 8 23.66 19.19 -1.85
C THR A 8 23.23 20.30 -2.79
N ASN A 9 23.50 21.56 -2.42
CA ASN A 9 23.16 22.70 -3.27
C ASN A 9 23.97 22.71 -4.56
N GLU A 10 25.24 22.32 -4.50
CA GLU A 10 26.12 22.30 -5.67
C GLU A 10 25.80 21.14 -6.62
N LEU A 11 25.40 19.98 -6.10
CA LEU A 11 24.87 18.86 -6.88
C LEU A 11 23.55 19.23 -7.56
N LYS A 12 22.62 19.90 -6.84
CA LYS A 12 21.36 20.40 -7.44
C LYS A 12 21.62 21.43 -8.55
N ARG A 13 22.56 22.35 -8.33
CA ARG A 13 22.95 23.35 -9.32
C ARG A 13 23.54 22.71 -10.58
N LYS A 14 24.43 21.72 -10.42
CA LYS A 14 25.01 20.99 -11.55
C LYS A 14 23.99 20.08 -12.25
N ALA A 15 23.10 19.42 -11.51
CA ALA A 15 22.03 18.61 -12.07
C ALA A 15 21.07 19.43 -12.95
N GLY A 16 20.77 20.67 -12.58
CA GLY A 16 19.95 21.59 -13.39
C GLY A 16 20.62 22.07 -14.69
N THR A 17 21.93 21.86 -14.85
CA THR A 17 22.69 22.21 -16.07
C THR A 17 23.04 21.01 -16.93
N ILE A 18 22.74 19.78 -16.47
CA ILE A 18 22.93 18.56 -17.24
C ILE A 18 21.67 18.35 -18.07
N GLU A 19 21.77 18.51 -19.39
CA GLU A 19 20.78 17.94 -20.30
C GLU A 19 20.92 16.42 -20.22
N PRO A 20 19.90 15.69 -19.70
CA PRO A 20 19.99 14.25 -19.59
C PRO A 20 20.15 13.67 -20.99
N ASN A 21 21.05 12.69 -21.13
CA ASN A 21 21.12 11.88 -22.34
C ASN A 21 19.71 11.36 -22.63
N THR A 22 19.19 11.64 -23.83
CA THR A 22 17.83 11.28 -24.26
C THR A 22 17.54 9.79 -24.07
N ASN A 23 18.55 8.92 -24.09
CA ASN A 23 18.42 7.50 -23.78
C ASN A 23 18.09 7.26 -22.29
N LEU A 24 18.72 7.99 -21.37
CA LEU A 24 18.46 7.90 -19.94
C LEU A 24 17.09 8.48 -19.59
N GLU A 25 16.72 9.61 -20.20
CA GLU A 25 15.40 10.20 -20.05
C GLU A 25 14.31 9.25 -20.57
N ASN A 26 14.50 8.65 -21.75
CA ASN A 26 13.59 7.66 -22.30
C ASN A 26 13.49 6.42 -21.41
N LYS A 27 14.58 5.94 -20.82
CA LYS A 27 14.56 4.79 -19.89
C LYS A 27 13.81 5.10 -18.60
N VAL A 28 14.01 6.28 -18.02
CA VAL A 28 13.30 6.71 -16.81
C VAL A 28 11.82 6.98 -17.12
N GLN A 29 11.51 7.62 -18.24
CA GLN A 29 10.12 7.82 -18.67
C GLN A 29 9.43 6.50 -18.99
N THR A 30 10.13 5.54 -19.60
CA THR A 30 9.58 4.21 -19.91
C THR A 30 9.36 3.39 -18.63
N SER A 31 10.29 3.41 -17.68
CA SER A 31 10.10 2.72 -16.39
C SER A 31 8.96 3.34 -15.58
N PHE A 32 8.87 4.68 -15.57
CA PHE A 32 7.81 5.41 -14.90
C PHE A 32 6.46 5.21 -15.59
N HIS A 33 6.41 5.17 -16.93
CA HIS A 33 5.20 4.84 -17.69
C HIS A 33 4.78 3.39 -17.51
N LYS A 34 5.72 2.43 -17.44
CA LYS A 34 5.43 1.01 -17.16
C LYS A 34 4.85 0.86 -15.75
N TYR A 35 5.44 1.52 -14.75
CA TYR A 35 4.92 1.60 -13.39
C TYR A 35 3.51 2.25 -13.34
N GLN A 36 3.31 3.39 -14.02
CA GLN A 36 2.00 4.04 -14.07
C GLN A 36 0.95 3.21 -14.82
N GLN A 37 1.31 2.52 -15.90
CA GLN A 37 0.39 1.64 -16.63
C GLN A 37 0.01 0.42 -15.80
N MET A 38 0.94 -0.17 -15.04
CA MET A 38 0.63 -1.23 -14.07
C MET A 38 -0.33 -0.74 -12.98
N LYS A 39 -0.10 0.47 -12.45
CA LYS A 39 -0.97 1.10 -11.45
C LYS A 39 -2.35 1.49 -12.00
N ASN A 40 -2.44 1.94 -13.25
CA ASN A 40 -3.69 2.40 -13.87
C ASN A 40 -4.50 1.27 -14.53
N LYS A 41 -3.89 0.14 -14.92
CA LYS A 41 -4.62 -1.06 -15.39
C LYS A 41 -5.43 -1.74 -14.27
N GLY A 42 -5.21 -1.38 -12.99
CA GLY A 42 -6.09 -1.74 -11.88
C GLY A 42 -7.38 -0.91 -11.76
N LYS A 43 -7.57 0.13 -12.60
CA LYS A 43 -8.71 1.07 -12.53
C LYS A 43 -9.77 0.86 -13.62
N THR A 44 -9.85 -0.31 -14.25
CA THR A 44 -11.03 -0.63 -15.06
C THR A 44 -12.15 -1.12 -14.14
N SER A 45 -13.14 -0.24 -13.92
CA SER A 45 -14.44 -0.56 -13.33
C SER A 45 -15.01 -1.85 -13.95
N MET A 46 -14.88 -2.97 -13.24
CA MET A 46 -15.51 -4.24 -13.63
C MET A 46 -16.90 -4.31 -13.00
N LYS A 47 -17.92 -4.29 -13.87
CA LYS A 47 -19.33 -4.37 -13.50
C LYS A 47 -19.61 -5.67 -12.74
N LYS A 48 -20.26 -5.50 -11.59
CA LYS A 48 -20.93 -6.47 -10.72
C LYS A 48 -21.29 -7.81 -11.41
N LYS A 49 -20.47 -8.84 -11.18
CA LYS A 49 -20.89 -10.25 -11.13
C LYS A 49 -19.93 -11.01 -10.19
N LEU A 50 -20.18 -10.90 -8.88
CA LEU A 50 -19.63 -11.80 -7.87
C LEU A 50 -20.79 -12.69 -7.41
N LEU A 51 -20.89 -13.85 -8.04
CA LEU A 51 -21.64 -14.99 -7.52
C LEU A 51 -20.65 -16.15 -7.53
N LEU A 52 -20.22 -16.58 -6.34
CA LEU A 52 -20.37 -17.95 -5.83
C LEU A 52 -19.45 -18.21 -4.63
N GLY A 53 -20.08 -18.54 -3.49
CA GLY A 53 -19.63 -19.56 -2.54
C GLY A 53 -18.31 -19.34 -1.79
N PHE A 54 -18.34 -18.57 -0.71
CA PHE A 54 -17.31 -18.69 0.34
C PHE A 54 -17.64 -19.91 1.21
N VAL A 55 -16.84 -20.99 1.09
CA VAL A 55 -16.76 -21.99 2.15
C VAL A 55 -15.87 -21.41 3.23
N ALA A 56 -16.47 -20.97 4.35
CA ALA A 56 -15.74 -20.62 5.55
C ALA A 56 -15.14 -21.91 6.16
N ALA A 57 -13.99 -22.34 5.65
CA ALA A 57 -13.20 -23.36 6.32
C ALA A 57 -12.39 -22.67 7.44
N ALA A 58 -12.88 -22.75 8.67
CA ALA A 58 -12.10 -22.40 9.85
C ALA A 58 -10.96 -23.41 10.00
N VAL A 59 -9.79 -23.11 9.42
CA VAL A 59 -8.58 -23.90 9.64
C VAL A 59 -7.83 -23.28 10.81
N LEU A 60 -8.00 -23.89 11.98
CA LEU A 60 -7.07 -23.72 13.10
C LEU A 60 -5.72 -24.31 12.68
N ILE A 61 -4.73 -23.46 12.37
CA ILE A 61 -3.33 -23.89 12.25
C ILE A 61 -2.63 -23.51 13.55
N PRO A 62 -1.96 -24.45 14.24
CA PRO A 62 -1.20 -24.14 15.44
C PRO A 62 -0.01 -23.24 15.07
N THR A 63 0.20 -22.18 15.85
CA THR A 63 1.39 -21.32 15.86
C THR A 63 2.60 -22.07 16.44
N GLY A 64 2.88 -23.26 15.90
CA GLY A 64 4.06 -24.04 16.23
C GLY A 64 5.25 -23.56 15.41
N THR A 65 6.41 -23.45 16.04
CA THR A 65 7.70 -23.33 15.35
C THR A 65 7.87 -24.49 14.36
N PHE A 66 7.75 -24.22 13.05
CA PHE A 66 7.82 -25.25 12.01
C PHE A 66 9.28 -25.60 11.69
N ALA A 67 9.66 -26.86 11.92
CA ALA A 67 10.95 -27.45 11.56
C ALA A 67 10.82 -28.34 10.30
N GLY A 68 10.43 -27.76 9.16
CA GLY A 68 10.32 -28.44 7.86
C GLY A 68 10.43 -27.44 6.71
N THR A 69 10.92 -27.87 5.55
CA THR A 69 11.08 -27.00 4.39
C THR A 69 9.73 -26.58 3.84
N THR A 70 9.49 -25.28 3.80
CA THR A 70 8.26 -24.67 3.28
C THR A 70 8.35 -24.48 1.76
N ILE A 71 7.22 -24.23 1.09
CA ILE A 71 7.24 -23.88 -0.35
C ILE A 71 8.11 -22.65 -0.58
N ILE A 72 8.13 -21.70 0.37
CA ILE A 72 8.93 -20.49 0.22
C ILE A 72 10.45 -20.77 0.23
N ASP A 73 10.90 -21.75 1.03
CA ASP A 73 12.31 -22.16 1.04
C ASP A 73 12.77 -22.70 -0.33
N GLN A 74 11.86 -23.33 -1.08
CA GLN A 74 12.13 -23.81 -2.44
C GLN A 74 12.18 -22.68 -3.47
N ILE A 75 11.61 -21.52 -3.15
CA ILE A 75 11.57 -20.36 -4.06
C ILE A 75 12.80 -19.48 -3.84
N ILE A 76 13.10 -19.13 -2.58
CA ILE A 76 14.13 -18.12 -2.26
C ILE A 76 15.17 -18.56 -1.23
N GLY A 77 15.15 -19.82 -0.80
CA GLY A 77 16.00 -20.31 0.29
C GLY A 77 15.48 -19.93 1.67
N THR A 78 16.25 -20.23 2.72
CA THR A 78 15.88 -19.89 4.11
C THR A 78 15.84 -18.37 4.33
N PRO A 79 15.26 -17.87 5.44
CA PRO A 79 15.29 -16.44 5.76
C PRO A 79 16.70 -15.84 5.76
N GLU A 80 17.70 -16.59 6.23
CA GLU A 80 19.10 -16.17 6.23
C GLU A 80 19.68 -16.08 4.82
N GLU A 81 19.36 -17.05 3.96
CA GLU A 81 19.78 -17.06 2.55
C GLU A 81 19.14 -15.91 1.79
N ALA A 82 17.82 -15.69 1.95
CA ALA A 82 17.11 -14.57 1.34
C ALA A 82 17.65 -13.21 1.83
N LYS A 83 17.96 -13.07 3.12
CA LYS A 83 18.60 -11.85 3.64
C LYS A 83 19.98 -11.63 3.02
N LYS A 84 20.78 -12.68 2.92
CA LYS A 84 22.14 -12.60 2.36
C LYS A 84 22.14 -12.30 0.86
N ASP A 85 21.27 -12.95 0.11
CA ASP A 85 21.30 -12.93 -1.36
C ASP A 85 20.59 -11.73 -1.96
N MET A 86 19.57 -11.21 -1.26
CA MET A 86 18.72 -10.14 -1.80
C MET A 86 18.37 -9.05 -0.77
N GLY A 87 18.91 -9.12 0.43
CA GLY A 87 18.66 -8.14 1.49
C GLY A 87 17.20 -8.12 1.93
N MET A 88 16.51 -9.26 1.83
CA MET A 88 15.11 -9.39 2.23
C MET A 88 14.97 -9.22 3.75
N SER A 89 13.99 -8.42 4.18
CA SER A 89 13.63 -8.28 5.58
C SER A 89 12.81 -9.47 6.07
N GLU A 90 12.77 -9.69 7.38
CA GLU A 90 11.92 -10.72 8.01
C GLU A 90 10.43 -10.52 7.67
N ASP A 91 9.95 -9.27 7.67
CA ASP A 91 8.58 -8.91 7.26
C ASP A 91 8.32 -9.25 5.79
N GLY A 92 9.29 -8.97 4.91
CA GLY A 92 9.21 -9.31 3.50
C GLY A 92 9.14 -10.82 3.25
N TYR A 93 9.95 -11.59 3.98
CA TYR A 93 9.93 -13.05 3.91
C TYR A 93 8.59 -13.61 4.39
N THR A 94 8.12 -13.15 5.56
CA THR A 94 6.85 -13.58 6.16
C THR A 94 5.67 -13.27 5.23
N ARG A 95 5.61 -12.06 4.66
CA ARG A 95 4.56 -11.67 3.71
C ARG A 95 4.52 -12.58 2.49
N LEU A 96 5.68 -12.94 1.95
CA LEU A 96 5.78 -13.81 0.77
C LEU A 96 5.39 -15.26 1.11
N MET A 97 5.79 -15.76 2.28
CA MET A 97 5.36 -17.05 2.81
C MET A 97 3.84 -17.11 2.93
N GLU A 98 3.22 -16.16 3.63
CA GLU A 98 1.76 -16.13 3.81
C GLU A 98 1.04 -16.08 2.46
N ARG A 99 1.51 -15.25 1.54
CA ARG A 99 0.93 -15.11 0.21
C ARG A 99 1.04 -16.40 -0.62
N THR A 100 2.12 -17.16 -0.44
CA THR A 100 2.31 -18.47 -1.08
C THR A 100 1.38 -19.53 -0.48
N GLU A 101 1.18 -19.55 0.84
CA GLU A 101 0.20 -20.45 1.47
C GLU A 101 -1.25 -20.08 1.09
N VAL A 102 -1.55 -18.79 0.94
CA VAL A 102 -2.84 -18.33 0.36
C VAL A 102 -3.01 -18.88 -1.06
N ALA A 103 -2.00 -18.75 -1.92
CA ALA A 103 -2.05 -19.27 -3.28
C ALA A 103 -2.31 -20.79 -3.30
N LYS A 104 -1.63 -21.54 -2.43
CA LYS A 104 -1.82 -22.99 -2.26
C LYS A 104 -3.25 -23.37 -1.86
N ASN A 105 -3.90 -22.56 -1.03
CA ASN A 105 -5.28 -22.80 -0.63
C ASN A 105 -6.30 -22.37 -1.71
N LEU A 106 -5.94 -21.43 -2.57
CA LEU A 106 -6.82 -20.85 -3.58
C LEU A 106 -6.76 -21.55 -4.93
N PHE A 107 -5.58 -22.03 -5.34
CA PHE A 107 -5.32 -22.52 -6.69
C PHE A 107 -5.40 -24.04 -6.78
N ALA A 108 -5.85 -24.52 -7.95
CA ALA A 108 -5.67 -25.90 -8.33
C ALA A 108 -4.18 -26.23 -8.45
N LYS A 109 -3.83 -27.53 -8.36
CA LYS A 109 -2.44 -27.98 -8.32
C LYS A 109 -1.61 -27.45 -9.48
N GLU A 110 -2.13 -27.50 -10.70
CA GLU A 110 -1.43 -27.06 -11.91
C GLU A 110 -1.20 -25.53 -11.91
N ASP A 111 -2.21 -24.77 -11.44
CA ASP A 111 -2.10 -23.31 -11.30
C ASP A 111 -1.10 -22.93 -10.19
N LEU A 112 -1.04 -23.70 -9.10
CA LEU A 112 -0.08 -23.51 -8.02
C LEU A 112 1.36 -23.81 -8.48
N GLU A 113 1.58 -24.94 -9.17
CA GLU A 113 2.89 -25.30 -9.73
C GLU A 113 3.41 -24.18 -10.64
N LYS A 114 2.55 -23.70 -11.55
CA LYS A 114 2.92 -22.60 -12.43
C LYS A 114 3.22 -21.30 -11.68
N TYR A 115 2.43 -20.99 -10.65
CA TYR A 115 2.68 -19.82 -9.80
C TYR A 115 4.02 -19.90 -9.07
N VAL A 116 4.37 -21.06 -8.51
CA VAL A 116 5.65 -21.30 -7.82
C VAL A 116 6.83 -21.19 -8.78
N GLU A 117 6.73 -21.75 -9.99
CA GLU A 117 7.76 -21.60 -11.04
C GLU A 117 7.99 -20.13 -11.41
N LEU A 118 6.91 -19.35 -11.59
CA LEU A 118 6.99 -17.92 -11.90
C LEU A 118 7.63 -17.13 -10.75
N LEU A 119 7.33 -17.48 -9.50
CA LEU A 119 7.99 -16.89 -8.33
C LEU A 119 9.48 -17.25 -8.28
N GLN A 120 9.85 -18.50 -8.53
CA GLN A 120 11.27 -18.89 -8.59
C GLN A 120 12.04 -18.07 -9.61
N GLU A 121 11.47 -17.91 -10.80
CA GLU A 121 12.12 -17.17 -11.88
C GLU A 121 12.21 -15.67 -11.60
N THR A 122 11.15 -15.05 -11.06
CA THR A 122 11.18 -13.63 -10.68
C THR A 122 12.22 -13.37 -9.58
N TYR A 123 12.31 -14.24 -8.57
CA TYR A 123 13.27 -14.07 -7.48
C TYR A 123 14.71 -14.41 -7.89
N HIS A 124 14.90 -15.28 -8.89
CA HIS A 124 16.21 -15.48 -9.54
C HIS A 124 16.71 -14.20 -10.20
N PHE A 125 15.86 -13.49 -10.96
CA PHE A 125 16.23 -12.19 -11.52
C PHE A 125 16.42 -11.13 -10.43
N TYR A 126 15.54 -11.09 -9.44
CA TYR A 126 15.64 -10.16 -8.30
C TYR A 126 16.97 -10.31 -7.55
N LYS A 127 17.45 -11.54 -7.35
CA LYS A 127 18.76 -11.83 -6.77
C LYS A 127 19.90 -11.27 -7.63
N LYS A 128 19.88 -11.49 -8.95
CA LYS A 128 20.91 -10.97 -9.88
C LYS A 128 21.02 -9.45 -9.92
N VAL A 129 19.92 -8.75 -9.66
CA VAL A 129 19.89 -7.28 -9.65
C VAL A 129 20.06 -6.70 -8.25
N SER A 130 20.14 -7.52 -7.19
CA SER A 130 20.23 -7.01 -5.82
C SER A 130 21.67 -6.82 -5.37
N VAL A 131 22.00 -5.58 -4.99
CA VAL A 131 23.26 -5.27 -4.32
C VAL A 131 23.02 -5.24 -2.82
N VAL A 132 23.64 -6.18 -2.12
CA VAL A 132 23.48 -6.40 -0.68
C VAL A 132 24.79 -6.14 0.04
N GLU A 133 24.73 -5.33 1.10
CA GLU A 133 25.86 -5.06 1.99
C GLU A 133 25.39 -5.22 3.43
N ASN A 134 26.16 -5.99 4.24
CA ASN A 134 25.82 -6.29 5.63
C ASN A 134 24.40 -6.88 5.82
N GLY A 135 23.91 -7.64 4.83
CA GLY A 135 22.58 -8.24 4.85
C GLY A 135 21.43 -7.27 4.58
N GLU A 136 21.72 -6.05 4.12
CA GLU A 136 20.73 -5.05 3.72
C GLU A 136 20.84 -4.73 2.22
N ARG A 137 19.70 -4.66 1.54
CA ARG A 137 19.66 -4.24 0.13
C ARG A 137 19.99 -2.75 0.04
N LYS A 138 21.00 -2.40 -0.74
CA LYS A 138 21.42 -1.01 -0.95
C LYS A 138 20.79 -0.40 -2.19
N HIS A 139 20.87 -1.09 -3.32
CA HIS A 139 20.29 -0.63 -4.57
C HIS A 139 20.06 -1.78 -5.56
N THR A 140 19.44 -1.45 -6.69
CA THR A 140 19.30 -2.35 -7.84
C THR A 140 20.44 -2.12 -8.81
N ALA A 141 21.20 -3.15 -9.16
CA ALA A 141 22.25 -3.09 -10.17
C ALA A 141 21.62 -2.96 -11.57
N ILE A 142 21.69 -1.75 -12.14
CA ILE A 142 21.16 -1.49 -13.48
C ILE A 142 22.09 -2.12 -14.53
N GLY A 143 21.53 -2.90 -15.47
CA GLY A 143 22.28 -3.54 -16.54
C GLY A 143 23.00 -4.83 -16.14
N SER A 144 22.68 -5.42 -14.98
CA SER A 144 23.19 -6.74 -14.61
C SER A 144 22.47 -7.90 -15.32
N LEU A 145 21.29 -7.64 -15.89
CA LEU A 145 20.58 -8.57 -16.76
C LEU A 145 20.96 -8.29 -18.22
N SER A 146 21.10 -9.34 -19.01
CA SER A 146 21.15 -9.25 -20.47
C SER A 146 19.79 -8.85 -21.06
N ALA A 147 19.77 -8.42 -22.33
CA ALA A 147 18.52 -8.01 -23.00
C ALA A 147 17.46 -9.14 -23.02
N ASP A 148 17.89 -10.39 -23.20
CA ASP A 148 16.99 -11.55 -23.18
C ASP A 148 16.45 -11.83 -21.79
N GLU A 149 17.26 -11.64 -20.75
CA GLU A 149 16.83 -11.78 -19.35
C GLU A 149 15.88 -10.65 -18.95
N GLU A 150 16.13 -9.40 -19.35
CA GLU A 150 15.20 -8.28 -19.10
C GLU A 150 13.84 -8.52 -19.76
N LYS A 151 13.85 -9.07 -20.99
CA LYS A 151 12.63 -9.45 -21.69
C LYS A 151 11.91 -10.57 -20.95
N ARG A 152 12.63 -11.63 -20.55
CA ARG A 152 12.05 -12.78 -19.84
C ARG A 152 11.49 -12.37 -18.48
N ASP A 153 12.22 -11.58 -17.70
CA ASP A 153 11.76 -11.03 -16.43
C ASP A 153 10.44 -10.26 -16.61
N SER A 154 10.36 -9.44 -17.66
CA SER A 154 9.12 -8.71 -17.98
C SER A 154 7.94 -9.63 -18.32
N GLU A 155 8.17 -10.70 -19.07
CA GLU A 155 7.14 -11.70 -19.42
C GLU A 155 6.69 -12.49 -18.17
N VAL A 156 7.63 -12.93 -17.34
CA VAL A 156 7.36 -13.63 -16.08
C VAL A 156 6.55 -12.75 -15.14
N MET A 157 6.93 -11.49 -14.97
CA MET A 157 6.16 -10.53 -14.17
C MET A 157 4.74 -10.33 -14.73
N GLU A 158 4.55 -10.29 -16.05
CA GLU A 158 3.22 -10.16 -16.65
C GLU A 158 2.34 -11.40 -16.39
N GLU A 159 2.92 -12.60 -16.47
CA GLU A 159 2.21 -13.84 -16.14
C GLU A 159 1.91 -13.97 -14.65
N LEU A 160 2.90 -13.72 -13.80
CA LEU A 160 2.76 -13.74 -12.35
C LEU A 160 1.65 -12.78 -11.89
N ASN A 161 1.59 -11.58 -12.49
CA ASN A 161 0.55 -10.59 -12.22
C ASN A 161 -0.88 -11.11 -12.46
N LYS A 162 -1.08 -12.12 -13.30
CA LYS A 162 -2.41 -12.74 -13.50
C LYS A 162 -2.84 -13.53 -12.27
N TYR A 163 -1.91 -14.27 -11.66
CA TYR A 163 -2.13 -15.01 -10.42
C TYR A 163 -2.28 -14.07 -9.22
N GLU A 164 -1.42 -13.06 -9.12
CA GLU A 164 -1.51 -12.03 -8.06
C GLU A 164 -2.86 -11.33 -8.05
N LYS A 165 -3.41 -11.01 -9.23
CA LYS A 165 -4.77 -10.46 -9.34
C LYS A 165 -5.85 -11.41 -8.84
N LYS A 166 -5.73 -12.73 -9.08
CA LYS A 166 -6.68 -13.71 -8.55
C LYS A 166 -6.61 -13.75 -7.01
N ILE A 167 -5.40 -13.69 -6.44
CA ILE A 167 -5.20 -13.59 -4.98
C ILE A 167 -5.85 -12.31 -4.46
N ASP A 168 -5.51 -11.14 -5.01
CA ASP A 168 -6.06 -9.85 -4.55
C ASP A 168 -7.58 -9.75 -4.68
N GLN A 169 -8.17 -10.36 -5.72
CA GLN A 169 -9.61 -10.44 -5.89
C GLN A 169 -10.28 -11.24 -4.77
N HIS A 170 -9.63 -12.28 -4.23
CA HIS A 170 -10.13 -13.04 -3.09
C HIS A 170 -10.21 -12.20 -1.82
N PHE A 171 -9.33 -11.20 -1.67
CA PHE A 171 -9.31 -10.26 -0.54
C PHE A 171 -9.96 -8.91 -0.86
N THR A 172 -10.82 -8.86 -1.89
CA THR A 172 -11.65 -7.70 -2.22
C THR A 172 -13.10 -7.98 -1.81
N TYR A 173 -13.67 -7.08 -1.01
CA TYR A 173 -14.96 -7.28 -0.36
C TYR A 173 -15.99 -6.24 -0.78
N THR A 174 -17.25 -6.61 -0.68
CA THR A 174 -18.35 -5.62 -0.56
C THR A 174 -18.26 -4.93 0.80
N PHE A 175 -18.92 -3.77 0.96
CA PHE A 175 -18.92 -3.08 2.25
C PHE A 175 -19.65 -3.91 3.30
N GLU A 176 -20.73 -4.58 2.95
CA GLU A 176 -21.48 -5.45 3.85
C GLU A 176 -20.62 -6.61 4.36
N GLN A 177 -19.83 -7.24 3.49
CA GLN A 177 -18.85 -8.26 3.90
C GLN A 177 -17.75 -7.68 4.78
N ALA A 178 -17.22 -6.51 4.42
CA ALA A 178 -16.16 -5.87 5.17
C ALA A 178 -16.62 -5.44 6.57
N GLU A 179 -17.87 -4.99 6.74
CA GLU A 179 -18.47 -4.67 8.04
C GLU A 179 -18.53 -5.90 8.94
N GLN A 180 -18.95 -7.04 8.38
CA GLN A 180 -19.01 -8.32 9.10
C GLN A 180 -17.62 -8.79 9.54
N ILE A 181 -16.63 -8.67 8.67
CA ILE A 181 -15.24 -9.05 8.96
C ILE A 181 -14.63 -8.12 10.02
N ALA A 182 -14.71 -6.81 9.79
CA ALA A 182 -14.02 -5.82 10.61
C ALA A 182 -14.73 -5.53 11.94
N GLY A 183 -16.03 -5.85 12.04
CA GLY A 183 -16.80 -5.69 13.28
C GLY A 183 -17.11 -4.23 13.64
N PHE A 184 -17.08 -3.32 12.66
CA PHE A 184 -17.45 -1.91 12.82
C PHE A 184 -18.28 -1.43 11.61
N PRO A 185 -19.13 -0.40 11.77
CA PRO A 185 -19.96 0.10 10.68
C PRO A 185 -19.13 0.89 9.67
N ILE A 186 -19.26 0.59 8.39
CA ILE A 186 -18.57 1.26 7.29
C ILE A 186 -19.53 2.27 6.69
N LYS A 187 -19.28 3.55 6.96
CA LYS A 187 -20.17 4.64 6.55
C LYS A 187 -19.59 5.46 5.41
N ARG A 188 -20.46 5.96 4.53
CA ARG A 188 -20.10 7.04 3.60
C ARG A 188 -20.29 8.39 4.32
N PRO A 189 -19.46 9.41 4.04
CA PRO A 189 -19.69 10.75 4.57
C PRO A 189 -21.07 11.27 4.16
N SER A 190 -21.85 11.75 5.13
CA SER A 190 -23.16 12.40 4.86
C SER A 190 -23.01 13.85 4.37
N TYR A 191 -21.83 14.46 4.53
CA TYR A 191 -21.48 15.77 4.00
C TYR A 191 -20.37 15.66 2.95
N ILE A 192 -20.64 16.15 1.74
CA ILE A 192 -19.67 16.27 0.65
C ILE A 192 -19.52 17.76 0.31
N PRO A 193 -18.29 18.31 0.26
CA PRO A 193 -18.05 19.68 -0.18
C PRO A 193 -18.56 19.90 -1.60
N LYS A 194 -18.92 21.14 -1.91
CA LYS A 194 -19.45 21.50 -3.24
C LYS A 194 -18.49 21.03 -4.35
N ASP A 195 -19.06 20.57 -5.46
CA ASP A 195 -18.37 20.15 -6.68
C ASP A 195 -17.48 18.88 -6.54
N HIS A 196 -17.44 18.26 -5.35
CA HIS A 196 -16.77 16.99 -5.14
C HIS A 196 -17.70 15.83 -5.45
N VAL A 197 -17.16 14.77 -6.06
CA VAL A 197 -17.91 13.54 -6.36
C VAL A 197 -17.11 12.29 -6.07
N LEU A 198 -17.81 11.23 -5.65
CA LEU A 198 -17.23 9.91 -5.49
C LEU A 198 -16.81 9.35 -6.85
N ILE A 199 -15.59 8.83 -6.93
CA ILE A 199 -15.00 8.25 -8.15
C ILE A 199 -14.47 6.85 -7.92
N SER A 200 -14.20 6.46 -6.67
CA SER A 200 -13.84 5.10 -6.33
C SER A 200 -14.17 4.81 -4.87
N GLU A 201 -14.68 3.60 -4.64
CA GLU A 201 -14.83 3.01 -3.32
C GLU A 201 -14.35 1.56 -3.39
N GLU A 202 -13.57 1.14 -2.39
CA GLU A 202 -13.02 -0.21 -2.32
C GLU A 202 -12.87 -0.66 -0.87
N ALA A 203 -13.07 -1.95 -0.63
CA ALA A 203 -12.75 -2.62 0.62
C ALA A 203 -11.80 -3.78 0.31
N LYS A 204 -10.55 -3.68 0.77
CA LYS A 204 -9.50 -4.65 0.45
C LYS A 204 -8.68 -4.98 1.68
N ALA A 205 -8.30 -6.23 1.83
CA ALA A 205 -7.33 -6.65 2.85
C ALA A 205 -6.04 -7.13 2.20
N ASP A 206 -4.95 -7.09 2.96
CA ASP A 206 -3.74 -7.84 2.59
C ASP A 206 -4.08 -9.34 2.57
N ALA A 207 -3.47 -10.06 1.63
CA ALA A 207 -3.59 -11.51 1.58
C ALA A 207 -2.99 -12.12 2.85
N THR A 208 -3.77 -12.95 3.52
CA THR A 208 -3.36 -13.61 4.77
C THR A 208 -4.08 -14.95 4.91
N ILE A 209 -3.48 -15.88 5.65
CA ILE A 209 -4.12 -17.13 6.08
C ILE A 209 -4.99 -16.93 7.33
N GLY A 210 -4.86 -15.78 8.01
CA GLY A 210 -5.59 -15.44 9.22
C GLY A 210 -6.90 -14.68 8.95
N LYS A 211 -7.40 -13.97 9.97
CA LYS A 211 -8.54 -13.06 9.82
C LYS A 211 -8.13 -11.87 8.94
N PRO A 212 -8.76 -11.65 7.78
CA PRO A 212 -8.45 -10.49 6.95
C PRO A 212 -8.81 -9.18 7.67
N ARG A 213 -8.05 -8.13 7.37
CA ARG A 213 -8.27 -6.77 7.90
C ARG A 213 -8.57 -5.82 6.74
N PRO A 214 -9.85 -5.63 6.37
CA PRO A 214 -10.21 -4.76 5.26
C PRO A 214 -9.89 -3.30 5.59
N LEU A 215 -9.07 -2.67 4.73
CA LEU A 215 -9.03 -1.22 4.60
C LEU A 215 -10.15 -0.79 3.67
N ILE A 216 -10.95 0.15 4.14
CA ILE A 216 -11.95 0.81 3.32
C ILE A 216 -11.35 2.09 2.78
N THR A 217 -11.41 2.28 1.47
CA THR A 217 -10.95 3.50 0.80
C THR A 217 -12.08 4.10 -0.02
N MET A 218 -12.34 5.39 0.19
CA MET A 218 -13.27 6.16 -0.63
C MET A 218 -12.56 7.40 -1.15
N ARG A 219 -12.59 7.64 -2.45
CA ARG A 219 -11.94 8.79 -3.08
C ARG A 219 -13.00 9.71 -3.65
N TYR A 220 -12.86 11.00 -3.36
CA TYR A 220 -13.69 12.09 -3.87
C TYR A 220 -12.80 13.09 -4.60
N GLU A 221 -13.22 13.52 -5.79
CA GLU A 221 -12.47 14.48 -6.61
C GLU A 221 -13.35 15.70 -6.86
N ASP A 222 -12.75 16.88 -6.77
CA ASP A 222 -13.32 18.13 -7.23
C ASP A 222 -13.35 18.14 -8.77
N ARG A 223 -14.56 18.25 -9.33
CA ARG A 223 -14.77 18.31 -10.79
C ARG A 223 -14.08 19.49 -11.47
N ASN A 224 -13.76 20.55 -10.71
CA ASN A 224 -13.14 21.75 -11.23
C ASN A 224 -11.61 21.64 -11.34
N VAL A 225 -10.99 20.66 -10.67
CA VAL A 225 -9.54 20.47 -10.72
C VAL A 225 -9.15 19.74 -12.01
N LYS A 226 -8.29 20.37 -12.80
CA LYS A 226 -7.76 19.77 -14.03
C LYS A 226 -6.72 18.70 -13.71
N LYS A 227 -6.98 17.47 -14.13
CA LYS A 227 -6.04 16.36 -14.07
C LYS A 227 -4.86 16.60 -15.01
N LYS A 228 -3.65 16.73 -14.45
CA LYS A 228 -2.38 16.66 -15.16
C LYS A 228 -1.65 15.37 -14.80
N PRO A 229 -0.68 14.89 -15.61
CA PRO A 229 0.06 13.67 -15.32
C PRO A 229 0.76 13.64 -13.95
N SER A 230 1.11 14.82 -13.41
CA SER A 230 1.76 14.99 -12.11
C SER A 230 0.81 15.30 -10.96
N THR A 231 -0.51 15.45 -11.20
CA THR A 231 -1.46 15.82 -10.15
C THR A 231 -1.67 14.64 -9.21
N SER A 232 -1.34 14.84 -7.94
CA SER A 232 -1.54 13.86 -6.87
C SER A 232 -3.04 13.68 -6.56
N ASN A 233 -3.39 12.55 -5.93
CA ASN A 233 -4.77 12.33 -5.49
C ASN A 233 -5.25 13.42 -4.52
N ALA A 234 -4.38 13.89 -3.62
CA ALA A 234 -4.70 14.94 -2.65
C ALA A 234 -4.91 16.31 -3.31
N GLU A 235 -4.36 16.55 -4.50
CA GLU A 235 -4.63 17.75 -5.31
C GLU A 235 -5.95 17.66 -6.08
N LEU A 236 -6.39 16.45 -6.42
CA LEU A 236 -7.66 16.23 -7.12
C LEU A 236 -8.88 16.30 -6.17
N GLY A 237 -8.67 16.09 -4.88
CA GLY A 237 -9.70 16.10 -3.84
C GLY A 237 -9.25 15.26 -2.65
N PHE A 238 -10.21 14.71 -1.91
CA PHE A 238 -9.93 14.03 -0.65
C PHE A 238 -10.08 12.52 -0.72
N THR A 239 -9.32 11.81 0.10
CA THR A 239 -9.44 10.36 0.29
C THR A 239 -9.77 10.06 1.74
N ILE A 240 -10.79 9.21 1.95
CA ILE A 240 -11.18 8.69 3.26
C ILE A 240 -10.72 7.24 3.37
N HIS A 241 -10.16 6.91 4.52
CA HIS A 241 -9.75 5.58 4.92
C HIS A 241 -10.44 5.18 6.21
N GLN A 242 -11.05 3.98 6.27
CA GLN A 242 -11.61 3.42 7.51
C GLN A 242 -10.96 2.06 7.79
N LEU A 243 -10.53 1.84 9.03
CA LEU A 243 -9.83 0.62 9.44
C LEU A 243 -10.07 0.33 10.92
N GLU A 244 -10.15 -0.95 11.27
CA GLU A 244 -10.18 -1.46 12.64
C GLU A 244 -8.91 -1.07 13.41
N ILE A 245 -9.04 -0.72 14.69
CA ILE A 245 -7.90 -0.48 15.58
C ILE A 245 -7.67 -1.74 16.42
N HIS A 246 -6.48 -2.32 16.34
CA HIS A 246 -6.05 -3.39 17.24
C HIS A 246 -5.09 -2.85 18.31
N GLN A 247 -5.17 -3.41 19.52
CA GLN A 247 -4.35 -2.97 20.67
C GLN A 247 -2.83 -3.12 20.44
N ASP A 248 -2.44 -4.08 19.61
CA ASP A 248 -1.02 -4.36 19.29
C ASP A 248 -0.52 -3.63 18.03
N ASP A 249 -1.40 -2.91 17.32
CA ASP A 249 -1.02 -2.20 16.10
C ASP A 249 -0.18 -0.96 16.47
N LYS A 250 1.14 -1.09 16.28
CA LYS A 250 2.09 0.01 16.41
C LYS A 250 2.16 0.90 15.17
N LYS A 251 1.32 0.67 14.16
CA LYS A 251 1.38 1.32 12.84
C LYS A 251 -0.01 1.80 12.44
N ASP A 252 -0.08 2.94 11.77
CA ASP A 252 -1.26 3.29 10.97
C ASP A 252 -1.08 2.65 9.58
N TYR A 253 -2.16 2.32 8.87
CA TYR A 253 -2.08 1.62 7.57
C TYR A 253 -1.13 2.28 6.55
N PHE A 254 -0.93 3.59 6.63
CA PHE A 254 -0.12 4.37 5.70
C PHE A 254 1.27 4.76 6.23
N ILE A 255 1.56 4.50 7.51
CA ILE A 255 2.73 5.05 8.17
C ILE A 255 3.30 4.02 9.14
N GLU A 256 4.61 3.78 9.03
CA GLU A 256 5.34 2.88 9.94
C GLU A 256 5.23 3.28 11.42
N GLU A 257 4.89 4.55 11.69
CA GLU A 257 4.55 5.07 13.01
C GLU A 257 3.13 5.68 12.99
N PRO A 258 2.35 5.60 14.09
CA PRO A 258 1.01 6.17 14.12
C PRO A 258 1.03 7.68 13.88
N PHE A 259 0.04 8.18 13.14
CA PHE A 259 -0.14 9.60 12.80
C PHE A 259 -0.15 10.51 14.04
N ASP A 260 -0.63 10.01 15.17
CA ASP A 260 -0.68 10.67 16.48
C ASP A 260 0.60 10.56 17.32
N LYS A 261 1.58 9.77 16.85
CA LYS A 261 2.87 9.56 17.52
C LYS A 261 4.08 10.04 16.71
N ALA A 262 3.88 10.76 15.60
CA ALA A 262 5.02 11.18 14.78
C ALA A 262 6.00 12.01 15.62
N THR A 263 7.14 11.39 15.94
CA THR A 263 8.25 12.05 16.64
C THR A 263 9.07 12.85 15.63
N GLU A 264 10.05 13.62 16.10
CA GLU A 264 10.85 14.59 15.31
C GLU A 264 11.51 14.05 14.02
N LYS A 265 11.37 12.76 13.69
CA LYS A 265 11.98 12.07 12.56
C LYS A 265 11.02 11.55 11.47
N GLY A 266 9.74 11.92 11.47
CA GLY A 266 8.94 11.80 10.25
C GLY A 266 9.32 12.89 9.24
N PRO A 267 9.95 12.59 8.08
CA PRO A 267 10.39 13.63 7.13
C PRO A 267 9.23 14.46 6.55
N ASN A 268 8.00 13.96 6.63
CA ASN A 268 6.90 14.44 5.79
C ASN A 268 5.92 15.41 6.48
N PHE A 269 5.85 15.47 7.82
CA PHE A 269 4.88 16.30 8.56
C PHE A 269 5.52 17.45 9.33
N TYR A 270 4.78 18.55 9.51
CA TYR A 270 5.14 19.63 10.44
C TYR A 270 5.22 19.06 11.87
N LYS A 271 6.16 19.59 12.69
CA LYS A 271 6.40 19.10 14.05
C LYS A 271 5.17 19.20 14.97
N ASP A 272 4.23 20.11 14.68
CA ASP A 272 3.08 20.39 15.55
C ASP A 272 1.82 19.66 15.07
N ILE A 273 1.75 18.35 15.29
CA ILE A 273 0.48 17.62 15.20
C ILE A 273 -0.41 18.09 16.35
N LYS A 274 -1.65 18.45 16.03
CA LYS A 274 -2.61 18.99 17.00
C LYS A 274 -3.67 17.94 17.32
N THR A 275 -3.88 17.71 18.60
CA THR A 275 -4.99 16.88 19.09
C THR A 275 -6.01 17.78 19.79
N TYR A 276 -7.28 17.60 19.46
CA TYR A 276 -8.38 18.38 20.06
C TYR A 276 -9.69 17.60 20.00
N LYS A 277 -10.67 18.02 20.81
CA LYS A 277 -12.01 17.44 20.80
C LYS A 277 -12.93 18.20 19.85
N LEU A 278 -13.67 17.47 19.02
CA LEU A 278 -14.72 18.01 18.17
C LEU A 278 -15.96 17.12 18.29
N LYS A 279 -17.08 17.69 18.75
CA LYS A 279 -18.33 16.97 19.00
C LYS A 279 -18.19 15.68 19.83
N GLY A 280 -17.27 15.69 20.81
CA GLY A 280 -17.01 14.55 21.68
C GLY A 280 -15.99 13.53 21.16
N TYR A 281 -15.54 13.64 19.91
CA TYR A 281 -14.52 12.78 19.34
C TYR A 281 -13.12 13.38 19.47
N ASP A 282 -12.13 12.51 19.64
CA ASP A 282 -10.72 12.89 19.59
C ASP A 282 -10.25 12.98 18.14
N ILE A 283 -9.84 14.18 17.73
CA ILE A 283 -9.32 14.49 16.41
C ILE A 283 -7.83 14.75 16.50
N THR A 284 -7.07 14.08 15.64
CA THR A 284 -5.68 14.40 15.35
C THR A 284 -5.62 15.14 14.01
N PHE A 285 -4.86 16.23 13.93
CA PHE A 285 -4.67 17.03 12.72
C PHE A 285 -3.19 17.28 12.49
N GLY A 286 -2.76 17.12 11.24
CA GLY A 286 -1.38 17.33 10.82
C GLY A 286 -1.32 17.92 9.41
N GLU A 287 -0.28 18.69 9.16
CA GLU A 287 0.02 19.27 7.85
C GLU A 287 1.38 18.77 7.39
N TYR A 288 1.54 18.55 6.08
CA TYR A 288 2.80 18.05 5.52
C TYR A 288 3.81 19.20 5.32
N LYS A 289 5.09 18.99 5.63
CA LYS A 289 6.15 20.02 5.52
C LYS A 289 6.39 20.48 4.08
N GLU A 290 6.39 19.52 3.16
CA GLU A 290 6.81 19.72 1.77
C GLU A 290 5.63 19.83 0.81
N SER A 291 4.40 19.89 1.33
CA SER A 291 3.20 20.02 0.48
C SER A 291 2.08 20.74 1.22
N ASN A 292 1.07 21.20 0.47
CA ASN A 292 -0.17 21.73 1.00
C ASN A 292 -1.12 20.63 1.54
N VAL A 293 -0.69 19.37 1.58
CA VAL A 293 -1.50 18.26 2.07
C VAL A 293 -1.73 18.41 3.57
N ARG A 294 -2.99 18.22 3.95
CA ARG A 294 -3.47 18.17 5.33
C ARG A 294 -4.08 16.81 5.57
N ALA A 295 -3.93 16.31 6.78
CA ALA A 295 -4.50 15.05 7.21
C ALA A 295 -5.24 15.21 8.53
N MET A 296 -6.33 14.47 8.68
CA MET A 296 -7.05 14.33 9.93
C MET A 296 -7.32 12.87 10.22
N LYS A 297 -7.34 12.54 11.51
CA LYS A 297 -7.73 11.23 12.02
C LYS A 297 -8.74 11.41 13.14
N ILE A 298 -9.76 10.57 13.15
CA ILE A 298 -10.69 10.38 14.26
C ILE A 298 -10.59 8.94 14.74
N VAL A 299 -10.61 8.75 16.05
CA VAL A 299 -10.70 7.44 16.69
C VAL A 299 -12.11 7.28 17.25
N VAL A 300 -12.78 6.19 16.84
CA VAL A 300 -14.08 5.79 17.37
C VAL A 300 -13.85 4.60 18.30
N PRO A 301 -14.11 4.75 19.61
CA PRO A 301 -13.88 3.69 20.58
C PRO A 301 -14.86 2.53 20.37
N ALA A 302 -14.45 1.34 20.81
CA ALA A 302 -15.30 0.15 20.81
C ALA A 302 -16.58 0.41 21.62
N LYS A 303 -17.74 0.02 21.08
CA LYS A 303 -19.04 0.21 21.73
C LYS A 303 -20.02 -0.89 21.32
N GLU A 304 -20.82 -1.38 22.27
CA GLU A 304 -21.94 -2.30 22.00
C GLU A 304 -21.53 -3.55 21.17
N GLY A 305 -20.39 -4.16 21.50
CA GLY A 305 -19.89 -5.35 20.79
C GLY A 305 -19.25 -5.06 19.42
N ARG A 306 -19.09 -3.78 19.05
CA ARG A 306 -18.37 -3.36 17.86
C ARG A 306 -16.93 -3.00 18.19
N ASN A 307 -16.03 -3.30 17.25
CA ASN A 307 -14.61 -3.01 17.37
C ASN A 307 -14.36 -1.49 17.30
N ALA A 308 -13.27 -1.07 17.95
CA ALA A 308 -12.76 0.28 17.76
C ALA A 308 -12.25 0.42 16.32
N TYR A 309 -12.42 1.60 15.74
CA TYR A 309 -11.94 1.88 14.39
C TYR A 309 -11.51 3.33 14.27
N GLN A 310 -10.73 3.61 13.23
CA GLN A 310 -10.31 4.96 12.90
C GLN A 310 -10.81 5.35 11.53
N VAL A 311 -11.06 6.65 11.36
CA VAL A 311 -11.25 7.27 10.05
C VAL A 311 -10.11 8.25 9.83
N TYR A 312 -9.37 8.07 8.74
CA TYR A 312 -8.34 8.99 8.29
C TYR A 312 -8.81 9.68 7.01
N ILE A 313 -8.52 10.96 6.87
CA ILE A 313 -8.80 11.74 5.67
C ILE A 313 -7.59 12.59 5.31
N ASN A 314 -7.28 12.71 4.03
CA ASN A 314 -6.30 13.67 3.52
C ASN A 314 -6.80 14.43 2.29
N ASP A 315 -6.30 15.65 2.14
CA ASP A 315 -6.62 16.57 1.04
C ASP A 315 -5.61 17.74 1.01
N SER A 316 -5.43 18.41 -0.13
CA SER A 316 -4.49 19.54 -0.26
C SER A 316 -5.13 20.92 -0.49
N MET A 317 -6.43 20.97 -0.81
CA MET A 317 -7.17 22.17 -1.22
C MET A 317 -8.21 22.62 -0.20
N LEU A 318 -8.91 21.69 0.44
CA LEU A 318 -9.91 21.92 1.47
C LEU A 318 -9.28 22.57 2.70
N SER A 319 -10.02 23.54 3.24
CA SER A 319 -9.67 24.14 4.52
C SER A 319 -9.81 23.10 5.64
N LYS A 320 -9.12 23.35 6.77
CA LYS A 320 -9.28 22.57 8.00
C LYS A 320 -10.76 22.38 8.36
N LYS A 321 -11.55 23.46 8.33
CA LYS A 321 -12.97 23.45 8.70
C LYS A 321 -13.82 22.59 7.77
N GLU A 322 -13.49 22.54 6.48
CA GLU A 322 -14.20 21.69 5.52
C GLU A 322 -13.86 20.21 5.74
N LEU A 323 -12.58 19.89 5.98
CA LEU A 323 -12.15 18.53 6.34
C LEU A 323 -12.80 18.03 7.62
N GLU A 324 -12.90 18.87 8.65
CA GLU A 324 -13.61 18.54 9.90
C GLU A 324 -15.06 18.15 9.64
N LYS A 325 -15.78 18.89 8.79
CA LYS A 325 -17.18 18.56 8.44
C LYS A 325 -17.27 17.21 7.75
N VAL A 326 -16.42 16.95 6.77
CA VAL A 326 -16.42 15.67 6.06
C VAL A 326 -16.14 14.52 7.03
N LEU A 327 -15.07 14.63 7.83
CA LEU A 327 -14.65 13.59 8.76
C LEU A 327 -15.73 13.26 9.80
N ILE A 328 -16.32 14.28 10.42
CA ILE A 328 -17.40 14.10 11.40
C ILE A 328 -18.64 13.46 10.74
N SER A 329 -18.95 13.82 9.51
CA SER A 329 -20.09 13.27 8.77
C SER A 329 -19.98 11.78 8.43
N VAL A 330 -18.78 11.18 8.58
CA VAL A 330 -18.56 9.74 8.44
C VAL A 330 -18.96 9.00 9.72
N VAL A 331 -18.74 9.60 10.90
CA VAL A 331 -18.93 8.90 12.19
C VAL A 331 -20.31 9.14 12.81
N GLU A 332 -20.93 10.28 12.53
CA GLU A 332 -22.32 10.59 12.90
C GLU A 332 -23.32 9.75 12.10
#